data_AF-G5J0G2-F1
#
_entry.id   AF-G5J0G2-F1
#
_cell.length_a   1.000
_cell.length_b   1.000
_cell.length_c   1.000
_cell.angle_alpha   90.00
_cell.angle_beta   90.00
_cell.angle_gamma   90.00
#
_symmetry.space_group_name_H-M   'P 1'
#
loop_
_entity.id
_entity.type
_entity.pdbx_description
1 polymer ?
#
loop_
_entity_poly.entity_id
_entity_poly.type
_entity_poly.pdbx_seq_one_letter_code
_entity_poly.pdbx_strand_id
1 'polypeptide(L)'
;MAYVGIGWLLARLPGGIQGYLRKLEKAQGQKCPSSSHTPQTSDSYPHPLIGWLAIDGYGFHQGYFHWPQYIQGILPPKNLSGYSCRVFDQGLGRSLWFVKGGNLRAIETAIAQFQPHRRADLWSGIGLACAYAGGMENPQLNTLKQVAKPYYPQLAQGVAFAAKTRLRASNLTEHTQTTVEKLCGISVEKAAALTDETLSRLSYGGTIPAYEQWRQRIQNYFV
;
A
#
# COMPACT_ATOMS: atom_id res chain seq x y z
N MET A 1 -4.37 9.44 -6.40
CA MET A 1 -3.34 9.30 -7.44
C MET A 1 -2.16 10.26 -7.30
N ALA A 2 -2.36 11.53 -6.93
CA ALA A 2 -1.24 12.49 -6.80
C ALA A 2 -0.06 12.01 -5.94
N TYR A 3 -0.32 11.43 -4.76
CA TYR A 3 0.75 11.00 -3.83
C TYR A 3 1.60 9.83 -4.34
N VAL A 4 1.02 8.86 -5.06
CA VAL A 4 1.81 7.76 -5.64
C VAL A 4 2.79 8.29 -6.68
N GLY A 5 2.35 9.25 -7.52
CA GLY A 5 3.22 9.94 -8.47
C GLY A 5 4.31 10.79 -7.79
N ILE A 6 4.02 11.41 -6.64
CA ILE A 6 5.04 12.11 -5.83
C ILE A 6 6.15 11.15 -5.41
N GLY A 7 5.84 9.89 -5.07
CA GLY A 7 6.86 8.88 -4.75
C GLY A 7 7.91 8.67 -5.85
N TRP A 8 7.49 8.75 -7.12
CA TRP A 8 8.39 8.66 -8.27
C TRP A 8 9.27 9.89 -8.43
N LEU A 9 8.72 11.08 -8.15
CA LEU A 9 9.50 12.31 -8.12
C LEU A 9 10.55 12.26 -7.00
N LEU A 10 10.17 11.80 -5.81
CA LEU A 10 11.07 11.66 -4.65
C LEU A 10 12.21 10.67 -4.93
N ALA A 11 11.99 9.67 -5.79
CA ALA A 11 13.03 8.74 -6.20
C ALA A 11 14.15 9.36 -7.04
N ARG A 12 13.90 10.51 -7.67
CA ARG A 12 14.81 11.17 -8.61
C ARG A 12 15.45 12.44 -8.07
N LEU A 13 14.95 12.97 -6.96
CA LEU A 13 15.46 14.20 -6.34
C LEU A 13 16.38 13.88 -5.15
N PRO A 14 17.68 14.23 -5.20
CA PRO A 14 18.59 14.07 -4.06
C PRO A 14 18.04 14.77 -2.81
N GLY A 15 18.00 14.05 -1.67
CA GLY A 15 17.47 14.58 -0.40
C GLY A 15 15.95 14.78 -0.36
N GLY A 16 15.23 14.49 -1.46
CA GLY A 16 13.79 14.71 -1.56
C GLY A 16 12.99 13.93 -0.53
N ILE A 17 13.33 12.66 -0.31
CA ILE A 17 12.60 11.79 0.63
C ILE A 17 12.75 12.25 2.09
N GLN A 18 13.93 12.70 2.53
CA GLN A 18 14.12 13.21 3.90
C GLN A 18 13.41 14.56 4.09
N GLY A 19 13.42 15.42 3.08
CA GLY A 19 12.63 16.66 3.10
C GLY A 19 11.14 16.38 3.20
N TYR A 20 10.65 15.39 2.45
CA TYR A 20 9.25 14.96 2.46
C TYR A 20 8.84 14.36 3.81
N LEU A 21 9.63 13.45 4.37
CA LEU A 21 9.33 12.81 5.67
C LEU A 21 9.27 13.84 6.80
N ARG A 22 10.22 14.78 6.87
CA ARG A 22 10.17 15.87 7.87
C ARG A 22 8.89 16.70 7.78
N LYS A 23 8.40 16.95 6.56
CA LYS A 23 7.13 17.64 6.35
C LYS A 23 5.93 16.77 6.76
N LEU A 24 5.95 15.50 6.38
CA LEU A 24 4.89 14.55 6.73
C LEU A 24 4.77 14.38 8.26
N GLU A 25 5.89 14.24 8.97
CA GLU A 25 5.96 14.15 10.43
C GLU A 25 5.36 15.38 11.11
N LYS A 26 5.73 16.59 10.65
CA LYS A 26 5.14 17.84 11.15
C LYS A 26 3.63 17.91 10.92
N ALA A 27 3.16 17.44 9.76
CA ALA A 27 1.72 17.38 9.47
C ALA A 27 0.96 16.42 10.38
N GLN A 28 1.60 15.36 10.88
CA GLN A 28 0.95 14.40 11.79
C GLN A 28 0.63 15.00 13.16
N GLY A 29 1.42 15.98 13.62
CA GLY A 29 1.19 16.68 14.87
C GLY A 29 0.08 17.74 14.79
N GLN A 30 -0.45 18.02 13.60
CA GLN A 30 -1.52 19.00 13.39
C GLN A 30 -2.88 18.30 13.32
N LYS A 31 -3.93 18.90 13.92
CA LYS A 31 -5.31 18.42 13.76
C LYS A 31 -5.66 18.44 12.27
N CYS A 32 -6.24 17.33 11.78
CA CYS A 32 -6.64 17.20 10.39
C CYS A 32 -7.53 18.39 9.96
N PRO A 33 -7.26 19.07 8.84
CA PRO A 33 -8.22 20.02 8.28
C PRO A 33 -9.56 19.29 8.04
N SER A 34 -10.67 19.97 8.30
CA SER A 34 -12.02 19.44 8.14
C SER A 34 -12.24 18.80 6.76
N SER A 35 -13.13 17.81 6.71
CA SER A 35 -13.42 16.82 5.65
C SER A 35 -13.76 17.32 4.23
N SER A 36 -13.45 18.56 3.86
CA SER A 36 -13.54 19.03 2.48
C SER A 36 -12.36 18.49 1.67
N HIS A 37 -12.62 17.57 0.74
CA HIS A 37 -11.66 17.05 -0.24
C HIS A 37 -11.21 18.07 -1.30
N THR A 38 -11.42 19.36 -1.07
CA THR A 38 -10.97 20.45 -1.94
C THR A 38 -9.54 20.83 -1.59
N PRO A 39 -8.59 20.84 -2.56
CA PRO A 39 -7.24 21.32 -2.29
C PRO A 39 -7.28 22.83 -2.09
N GLN A 40 -7.31 23.28 -0.84
CA GLN A 40 -7.03 24.69 -0.53
C GLN A 40 -5.53 24.92 -0.59
N THR A 41 -5.14 25.78 -1.51
CA THR A 41 -3.78 26.27 -1.72
C THR A 41 -3.41 27.26 -0.60
N SER A 42 -2.87 26.76 0.51
CA SER A 42 -1.96 27.54 1.37
C SER A 42 -0.99 26.61 2.11
N ASP A 43 0.29 26.71 1.74
CA ASP A 43 1.54 26.25 2.38
C ASP A 43 1.75 24.80 2.88
N SER A 44 2.32 24.02 1.94
CA SER A 44 3.60 23.28 2.03
C SER A 44 3.74 21.96 2.79
N TYR A 45 2.66 21.34 3.29
CA TYR A 45 2.74 20.04 3.99
C TYR A 45 1.94 18.93 3.29
N PRO A 46 2.48 17.68 3.20
CA PRO A 46 1.71 16.53 2.76
C PRO A 46 0.52 16.26 3.68
N HIS A 47 -0.59 15.75 3.12
CA HIS A 47 -1.74 15.35 3.91
C HIS A 47 -1.34 14.24 4.92
N PRO A 48 -1.66 14.38 6.22
CA PRO A 48 -1.09 13.52 7.28
C PRO A 48 -1.48 12.03 7.16
N LEU A 49 -2.65 11.74 6.60
CA LEU A 49 -3.09 10.38 6.27
C LEU A 49 -2.52 9.86 4.93
N ILE A 50 -2.92 10.44 3.80
CA ILE A 50 -2.61 9.90 2.46
C ILE A 50 -1.22 10.28 1.95
N GLY A 51 -0.46 11.13 2.66
CA GLY A 51 0.93 11.45 2.34
C GLY A 51 1.87 10.24 2.41
N TRP A 52 1.55 9.25 3.24
CA TRP A 52 2.29 7.99 3.25
C TRP A 52 2.30 7.26 1.90
N LEU A 53 1.30 7.49 1.05
CA LEU A 53 1.26 6.90 -0.30
C LEU A 53 2.42 7.37 -1.20
N ALA A 54 3.09 8.47 -0.87
CA ALA A 54 4.34 8.84 -1.55
C ALA A 54 5.51 7.91 -1.18
N ILE A 55 5.56 7.42 0.05
CA ILE A 55 6.57 6.45 0.49
C ILE A 55 6.30 5.07 -0.13
N ASP A 56 5.02 4.69 -0.23
CA ASP A 56 4.61 3.49 -0.97
C ASP A 56 4.95 3.63 -2.48
N GLY A 57 4.68 4.80 -3.09
CA GLY A 57 5.10 5.07 -4.47
C GLY A 57 6.63 5.01 -4.67
N TYR A 58 7.40 5.49 -3.67
CA TYR A 58 8.86 5.38 -3.66
C TYR A 58 9.31 3.92 -3.57
N GLY A 59 8.69 3.12 -2.70
CA GLY A 59 8.94 1.68 -2.59
C GLY A 59 8.68 0.94 -3.90
N PHE A 60 7.58 1.26 -4.58
CA PHE A 60 7.28 0.71 -5.90
C PHE A 60 8.38 1.06 -6.90
N HIS A 61 8.76 2.34 -6.99
CA HIS A 61 9.77 2.79 -7.95
C HIS A 61 11.10 2.07 -7.71
N GLN A 62 11.57 2.02 -6.47
CA GLN A 62 12.84 1.35 -6.14
C GLN A 62 12.79 -0.15 -6.44
N GLY A 63 11.70 -0.80 -6.08
CA GLY A 63 11.52 -2.23 -6.35
C GLY A 63 11.35 -2.57 -7.82
N TYR A 64 10.84 -1.66 -8.67
CA TYR A 64 10.66 -1.89 -10.10
C TYR A 64 11.96 -1.65 -10.90
N PHE A 65 12.61 -0.49 -10.71
CA PHE A 65 13.79 -0.10 -11.50
C PHE A 65 15.13 -0.58 -10.92
N HIS A 66 15.18 -0.83 -9.61
CA HIS A 66 16.39 -1.27 -8.90
C HIS A 66 16.14 -2.59 -8.17
N TRP A 67 15.33 -3.46 -8.78
CA TRP A 67 14.90 -4.72 -8.19
C TRP A 67 16.07 -5.61 -7.68
N PRO A 68 17.26 -5.72 -8.32
CA PRO A 68 18.34 -6.56 -7.78
C PRO A 68 18.77 -6.07 -6.40
N GLN A 69 18.84 -4.75 -6.20
CA GLN A 69 19.24 -4.16 -4.93
C GLN A 69 18.20 -4.38 -3.83
N TYR A 70 16.91 -4.16 -4.10
CA TYR A 70 15.90 -4.12 -3.04
C TYR A 70 15.16 -5.44 -2.82
N ILE A 71 15.09 -6.31 -3.83
CA ILE A 71 14.46 -7.62 -3.73
C ILE A 71 15.47 -8.71 -3.35
N GLN A 72 16.71 -8.66 -3.86
CA GLN A 72 17.75 -9.63 -3.49
C GLN A 72 18.64 -9.12 -2.36
N GLY A 73 18.96 -7.82 -2.32
CA GLY A 73 19.73 -7.23 -1.23
C GLY A 73 18.96 -7.07 0.08
N ILE A 74 17.62 -7.15 0.05
CA ILE A 74 16.72 -7.28 1.22
C ILE A 74 16.91 -6.17 2.28
N LEU A 75 17.58 -5.06 1.98
CA LEU A 75 17.75 -3.94 2.91
C LEU A 75 16.83 -2.79 2.52
N PRO A 76 16.08 -2.19 3.47
CA PRO A 76 15.40 -0.94 3.19
C PRO A 76 16.42 0.16 2.87
N PRO A 77 16.03 1.19 2.10
CA PRO A 77 16.87 2.37 1.87
C PRO A 77 17.40 2.96 3.18
N LYS A 78 18.69 3.31 3.23
CA LYS A 78 19.36 3.86 4.44
C LYS A 78 18.75 5.17 4.97
N ASN A 79 17.99 5.85 4.13
CA ASN A 79 17.31 7.11 4.43
C ASN A 79 15.88 6.93 4.95
N LEU A 80 15.44 5.69 5.16
CA LEU A 80 14.17 5.35 5.80
C LEU A 80 14.42 4.72 7.16
N SER A 81 13.50 4.97 8.09
CA SER A 81 13.49 4.34 9.41
C SER A 81 12.06 4.19 9.94
N GLY A 82 11.90 3.38 10.99
CA GLY A 82 10.62 3.18 11.68
C GLY A 82 9.47 2.85 10.72
N TYR A 83 8.38 3.61 10.83
CA TYR A 83 7.17 3.35 10.03
C TYR A 83 7.36 3.55 8.52
N SER A 84 8.26 4.45 8.10
CA SER A 84 8.51 4.68 6.68
C SER A 84 9.07 3.44 5.96
N CYS A 85 9.83 2.58 6.65
CA CYS A 85 10.29 1.30 6.11
C CYS A 85 9.12 0.34 5.83
N ARG A 86 8.12 0.33 6.72
CA ARG A 86 6.91 -0.48 6.54
C ARG A 86 6.10 -0.02 5.34
N VAL A 87 5.95 1.30 5.16
CA VAL A 87 5.22 1.85 4.00
C VAL A 87 6.00 1.63 2.70
N PHE A 88 7.34 1.70 2.74
CA PHE A 88 8.18 1.33 1.61
C PHE A 88 7.94 -0.12 1.18
N ASP A 89 7.81 -1.05 2.13
CA ASP A 89 7.56 -2.46 1.85
C ASP A 89 6.18 -2.72 1.21
N GLN A 90 5.19 -1.88 1.47
CA GLN A 90 3.89 -1.93 0.75
C GLN A 90 4.12 -1.68 -0.75
N GLY A 91 4.89 -0.65 -1.07
CA GLY A 91 5.28 -0.31 -2.43
C GLY A 91 6.15 -1.38 -3.09
N LEU A 92 7.13 -1.90 -2.34
CA LEU A 92 8.00 -2.98 -2.79
C LEU A 92 7.20 -4.24 -3.11
N GLY A 93 6.22 -4.58 -2.27
CA GLY A 93 5.27 -5.67 -2.51
C GLY A 93 4.51 -5.50 -3.82
N ARG A 94 4.02 -4.29 -4.11
CA ARG A 94 3.39 -3.99 -5.40
C ARG A 94 4.36 -4.21 -6.57
N SER A 95 5.61 -3.78 -6.45
CA SER A 95 6.60 -3.95 -7.53
C SER A 95 6.97 -5.41 -7.79
N LEU A 96 7.01 -6.26 -6.75
CA LEU A 96 7.28 -7.70 -6.87
C LEU A 96 6.31 -8.38 -7.84
N TRP A 97 5.04 -7.98 -7.82
CA TRP A 97 4.04 -8.49 -8.75
C TRP A 97 4.44 -8.30 -10.21
N PHE A 98 4.94 -7.12 -10.56
CA PHE A 98 5.35 -6.81 -11.92
C PHE A 98 6.70 -7.44 -12.28
N VAL A 99 7.69 -7.36 -11.38
CA VAL A 99 9.04 -7.93 -11.59
C VAL A 99 8.98 -9.45 -11.76
N LYS A 100 8.06 -10.12 -11.07
CA LYS A 100 7.85 -11.58 -11.17
C LYS A 100 6.72 -11.96 -12.13
N GLY A 101 6.09 -10.99 -12.81
CA GLY A 101 5.03 -11.24 -13.79
C GLY A 101 3.84 -12.03 -13.24
N GLY A 102 3.41 -11.75 -12.01
CA GLY A 102 2.31 -12.48 -11.35
C GLY A 102 2.62 -13.94 -10.99
N ASN A 103 3.86 -14.42 -11.17
CA ASN A 103 4.23 -15.79 -10.83
C ASN A 103 4.25 -15.98 -9.31
N LEU A 104 3.19 -16.61 -8.79
CA LEU A 104 2.97 -16.80 -7.35
C LEU A 104 4.13 -17.51 -6.65
N ARG A 105 4.69 -18.56 -7.26
CA ARG A 105 5.81 -19.32 -6.67
C ARG A 105 7.06 -18.46 -6.57
N ALA A 106 7.34 -17.65 -7.58
CA ALA A 106 8.49 -16.75 -7.58
C ALA A 106 8.31 -15.59 -6.57
N ILE A 107 7.08 -15.09 -6.40
CA ILE A 107 6.72 -14.09 -5.39
C ILE A 107 6.89 -14.65 -3.98
N GLU A 108 6.34 -15.84 -3.72
CA GLU A 108 6.45 -16.52 -2.43
C GLU A 108 7.92 -16.75 -2.06
N THR A 109 8.70 -17.29 -3.01
CA THR A 109 10.14 -17.54 -2.82
C THR A 109 10.89 -16.24 -2.49
N ALA A 110 10.54 -15.13 -3.15
CA ALA A 110 11.17 -13.84 -2.88
C ALA A 110 10.79 -13.31 -1.48
N ILE A 111 9.49 -13.31 -1.12
CA ILE A 111 9.02 -12.82 0.18
C ILE A 111 9.59 -13.66 1.33
N ALA A 112 9.78 -14.98 1.12
CA ALA A 112 10.36 -15.86 2.13
C ALA A 112 11.80 -15.48 2.53
N GLN A 113 12.54 -14.73 1.70
CA GLN A 113 13.88 -14.24 2.04
C GLN A 113 13.87 -13.03 2.98
N PHE A 114 12.75 -12.30 3.05
CA PHE A 114 12.64 -11.13 3.94
C PHE A 114 12.49 -11.54 5.39
N GLN A 115 12.91 -10.68 6.31
CA GLN A 115 12.68 -10.87 7.74
C GLN A 115 11.16 -10.96 8.02
N PRO A 116 10.69 -11.83 8.94
CA PRO A 116 9.26 -12.05 9.17
C PRO A 116 8.45 -10.76 9.38
N HIS A 117 9.00 -9.78 10.10
CA HIS A 117 8.32 -8.51 10.39
C HIS A 117 8.07 -7.62 9.17
N ARG A 118 8.70 -7.89 8.02
CA ARG A 118 8.51 -7.13 6.76
C ARG A 118 7.52 -7.78 5.80
N ARG A 119 7.29 -9.09 5.95
CA ARG A 119 6.49 -9.89 5.00
C ARG A 119 5.03 -9.43 4.94
N ALA A 120 4.48 -8.99 6.08
CA ALA A 120 3.10 -8.53 6.18
C ALA A 120 2.83 -7.32 5.25
N ASP A 121 3.73 -6.33 5.24
CA ASP A 121 3.58 -5.14 4.39
C ASP A 121 3.78 -5.47 2.90
N LEU A 122 4.72 -6.37 2.57
CA LEU A 122 4.89 -6.90 1.21
C LEU A 122 3.60 -7.56 0.69
N TRP A 123 2.96 -8.41 1.51
CA TRP A 123 1.71 -9.08 1.13
C TRP A 123 0.55 -8.11 0.91
N SER A 124 0.49 -6.98 1.65
CA SER A 124 -0.49 -5.93 1.34
C SER A 124 -0.25 -5.29 -0.03
N GLY A 125 1.01 -5.11 -0.43
CA GLY A 125 1.35 -4.67 -1.77
C GLY A 125 0.96 -5.67 -2.85
N ILE A 126 1.21 -6.96 -2.62
CA ILE A 126 0.80 -8.04 -3.55
C ILE A 126 -0.71 -8.06 -3.75
N GLY A 127 -1.50 -7.96 -2.68
CA GLY A 127 -2.96 -7.93 -2.78
C GLY A 127 -3.47 -6.76 -3.62
N LEU A 128 -2.90 -5.57 -3.41
CA LEU A 128 -3.24 -4.39 -4.20
C LEU A 128 -2.88 -4.57 -5.67
N ALA A 129 -1.66 -5.02 -5.98
CA ALA A 129 -1.22 -5.20 -7.36
C ALA A 129 -2.02 -6.28 -8.09
N CYS A 130 -2.30 -7.41 -7.44
CA CYS A 130 -3.12 -8.49 -7.99
C CYS A 130 -4.51 -8.01 -8.40
N ALA A 131 -5.22 -7.31 -7.50
CA ALA A 131 -6.56 -6.81 -7.78
C ALA A 131 -6.56 -5.63 -8.75
N TYR A 132 -5.57 -4.74 -8.68
CA TYR A 132 -5.53 -3.54 -9.53
C TYR A 132 -5.04 -3.82 -10.96
N ALA A 133 -3.96 -4.59 -11.11
CA ALA A 133 -3.29 -4.80 -12.39
C ALA A 133 -3.67 -6.13 -13.07
N GLY A 134 -4.16 -7.10 -12.30
CA GLY A 134 -4.40 -8.45 -12.81
C GLY A 134 -3.14 -9.19 -13.21
N GLY A 135 -3.24 -10.09 -14.20
CA GLY A 135 -2.16 -10.99 -14.58
C GLY A 135 -2.15 -12.33 -13.82
N MET A 136 -3.28 -12.68 -13.19
CA MET A 136 -3.50 -13.98 -12.57
C MET A 136 -4.91 -14.46 -12.92
N GLU A 137 -5.06 -15.73 -13.26
CA GLU A 137 -6.34 -16.32 -13.62
C GLU A 137 -7.17 -16.69 -12.37
N ASN A 138 -8.49 -16.75 -12.53
CA ASN A 138 -9.43 -17.02 -11.43
C ASN A 138 -9.11 -18.28 -10.58
N PRO A 139 -8.71 -19.43 -11.15
CA PRO A 139 -8.37 -20.61 -10.35
C PRO A 139 -7.17 -20.39 -9.42
N GLN A 140 -6.24 -19.51 -9.81
CA GLN A 140 -5.00 -19.25 -9.07
C GLN A 140 -5.21 -18.31 -7.88
N LEU A 141 -6.31 -17.55 -7.82
CA LEU A 141 -6.64 -16.65 -6.71
C LEU A 141 -6.85 -17.42 -5.39
N ASN A 142 -7.43 -18.62 -5.44
CA ASN A 142 -7.55 -19.46 -4.25
C ASN A 142 -6.18 -19.89 -3.73
N THR A 143 -5.25 -20.24 -4.63
CA THR A 143 -3.87 -20.58 -4.26
C THR A 143 -3.16 -19.39 -3.64
N LEU A 144 -3.33 -18.19 -4.20
CA LEU A 144 -2.80 -16.95 -3.62
C LEU A 144 -3.31 -16.75 -2.18
N LYS A 145 -4.61 -16.94 -1.93
CA LYS A 145 -5.19 -16.85 -0.59
C LYS A 145 -4.58 -17.87 0.38
N GLN A 146 -4.31 -19.09 -0.08
CA GLN A 146 -3.67 -20.12 0.76
C GLN A 146 -2.21 -19.81 1.07
N VAL A 147 -1.41 -19.41 0.08
CA VAL A 147 0.00 -19.04 0.28
C VAL A 147 0.13 -17.83 1.21
N ALA A 148 -0.76 -16.86 1.06
CA ALA A 148 -0.79 -15.67 1.90
C ALA A 148 -1.48 -15.88 3.25
N LYS A 149 -1.93 -17.09 3.62
CA LYS A 149 -2.75 -17.35 4.81
C LYS A 149 -2.23 -16.68 6.11
N PRO A 150 -0.93 -16.72 6.45
CA PRO A 150 -0.41 -16.04 7.65
C PRO A 150 -0.52 -14.51 7.60
N TYR A 151 -0.73 -13.94 6.42
CA TYR A 151 -0.79 -12.50 6.12
C TYR A 151 -2.10 -12.13 5.43
N TYR A 152 -3.14 -12.97 5.58
CA TYR A 152 -4.41 -12.81 4.88
C TYR A 152 -5.07 -11.45 5.13
N PRO A 153 -5.13 -10.93 6.37
CA PRO A 153 -5.66 -9.59 6.61
C PRO A 153 -4.95 -8.50 5.82
N GLN A 154 -3.61 -8.58 5.70
CA GLN A 154 -2.81 -7.61 4.96
C GLN A 154 -3.04 -7.73 3.45
N LEU A 155 -3.09 -8.95 2.91
CA LEU A 155 -3.45 -9.21 1.52
C LEU A 155 -4.83 -8.59 1.19
N ALA A 156 -5.84 -8.91 1.99
CA ALA A 156 -7.22 -8.44 1.81
C ALA A 156 -7.33 -6.92 1.93
N GLN A 157 -6.61 -6.30 2.86
CA GLN A 157 -6.50 -4.85 2.96
C GLN A 157 -5.96 -4.22 1.67
N GLY A 158 -4.93 -4.83 1.06
CA GLY A 158 -4.39 -4.39 -0.23
C GLY A 158 -5.42 -4.45 -1.35
N VAL A 159 -6.16 -5.56 -1.41
CA VAL A 159 -7.27 -5.76 -2.37
C VAL A 159 -8.37 -4.72 -2.17
N ALA A 160 -8.74 -4.39 -0.94
CA ALA A 160 -9.71 -3.34 -0.64
C ALA A 160 -9.24 -1.94 -1.12
N PHE A 161 -7.95 -1.63 -1.00
CA PHE A 161 -7.39 -0.41 -1.59
C PHE A 161 -7.46 -0.38 -3.12
N ALA A 162 -7.26 -1.51 -3.79
CA ALA A 162 -7.46 -1.60 -5.24
C ALA A 162 -8.92 -1.34 -5.64
N ALA A 163 -9.88 -1.94 -4.92
CA ALA A 163 -11.31 -1.70 -5.10
C ALA A 163 -11.65 -0.21 -4.99
N LYS A 164 -11.23 0.43 -3.89
CA LYS A 164 -11.45 1.87 -3.67
C LYS A 164 -10.82 2.72 -4.77
N THR A 165 -9.62 2.37 -5.21
CA THR A 165 -8.90 3.12 -6.25
C THR A 165 -9.62 3.05 -7.59
N ARG A 166 -10.06 1.85 -8.00
CA ARG A 166 -10.79 1.63 -9.27
C ARG A 166 -12.14 2.34 -9.29
N LEU A 167 -12.92 2.26 -8.21
CA LEU A 167 -14.20 2.97 -8.12
C LEU A 167 -14.01 4.49 -8.13
N ARG A 168 -13.01 5.01 -7.38
CA ARG A 168 -12.72 6.45 -7.37
C ARG A 168 -12.26 6.98 -8.73
N ALA A 169 -11.62 6.13 -9.53
CA ALA A 169 -11.18 6.46 -10.88
C ALA A 169 -12.27 6.21 -11.95
N SER A 170 -13.46 5.78 -11.56
CA SER A 170 -14.57 5.43 -12.47
C SER A 170 -14.15 4.46 -13.59
N ASN A 171 -13.25 3.52 -13.27
CA ASN A 171 -12.65 2.61 -14.25
C ASN A 171 -12.55 1.16 -13.72
N LEU A 172 -13.60 0.74 -13.02
CA LEU A 172 -13.75 -0.62 -12.51
C LEU A 172 -13.64 -1.65 -13.64
N THR A 173 -12.95 -2.76 -13.37
CA THR A 173 -12.80 -3.88 -14.30
C THR A 173 -13.41 -5.14 -13.71
N GLU A 174 -13.89 -6.04 -14.58
CA GLU A 174 -14.40 -7.36 -14.19
C GLU A 174 -13.36 -8.17 -13.39
N HIS A 175 -12.08 -8.07 -13.79
CA HIS A 175 -10.97 -8.68 -13.05
C HIS A 175 -10.89 -8.18 -11.61
N THR A 176 -11.02 -6.87 -11.38
CA THR A 176 -10.99 -6.29 -10.04
C THR A 176 -12.16 -6.82 -9.22
N GLN A 177 -13.37 -6.84 -9.79
CA GLN A 177 -14.58 -7.36 -9.12
C GLN A 177 -14.38 -8.81 -8.69
N THR A 178 -14.01 -9.68 -9.63
CA THR A 178 -13.80 -11.10 -9.37
C THR A 178 -12.69 -11.33 -8.33
N THR A 179 -11.59 -10.58 -8.40
CA THR A 179 -10.49 -10.69 -7.44
C THR A 179 -10.93 -10.30 -6.03
N VAL A 180 -11.70 -9.22 -5.89
CA VAL A 180 -12.22 -8.78 -4.59
C VAL A 180 -13.17 -9.82 -4.01
N GLU A 181 -14.10 -10.34 -4.81
CA GLU A 181 -15.04 -11.37 -4.35
C GLU A 181 -14.31 -12.64 -3.90
N LYS A 182 -13.34 -13.12 -4.68
CA LYS A 182 -12.59 -14.36 -4.35
C LYS A 182 -11.69 -14.19 -3.14
N LEU A 183 -10.94 -13.09 -3.06
CA LEU A 183 -9.95 -12.90 -2.00
C LEU A 183 -10.60 -12.37 -0.71
N CYS A 184 -11.49 -11.39 -0.81
CA CYS A 184 -12.11 -10.71 0.33
C CYS A 184 -13.47 -11.28 0.74
N GLY A 185 -14.14 -12.08 -0.12
CA GLY A 185 -15.45 -12.66 0.20
C GLY A 185 -16.61 -11.66 0.27
N ILE A 186 -16.43 -10.46 -0.29
CA ILE A 186 -17.39 -9.35 -0.29
C ILE A 186 -17.39 -8.68 -1.66
N SER A 187 -18.42 -7.88 -1.96
CA SER A 187 -18.48 -7.12 -3.21
C SER A 187 -17.42 -6.01 -3.26
N VAL A 188 -17.12 -5.54 -4.48
CA VAL A 188 -16.16 -4.43 -4.68
C VAL A 188 -16.63 -3.13 -4.03
N GLU A 189 -17.94 -2.86 -4.04
CA GLU A 189 -18.55 -1.69 -3.40
C GLU A 189 -18.40 -1.78 -1.88
N LYS A 190 -18.64 -2.95 -1.29
CA LYS A 190 -18.47 -3.14 0.15
C LYS A 190 -17.00 -3.03 0.57
N ALA A 191 -16.09 -3.60 -0.21
CA ALA A 191 -14.65 -3.48 0.04
C ALA A 191 -14.19 -2.01 -0.02
N ALA A 192 -14.68 -1.24 -0.99
CA ALA A 192 -14.37 0.19 -1.08
C ALA A 192 -15.01 0.99 0.06
N ALA A 193 -16.28 0.74 0.39
CA ALA A 193 -16.98 1.39 1.49
C ALA A 193 -16.30 1.12 2.84
N LEU A 194 -15.81 -0.10 3.08
CA LEU A 194 -15.02 -0.45 4.26
C LEU A 194 -13.80 0.47 4.43
N THR A 195 -13.13 0.83 3.33
CA THR A 195 -12.01 1.78 3.41
C THR A 195 -12.44 3.17 3.85
N ASP A 196 -13.66 3.62 3.52
CA ASP A 196 -14.18 4.92 3.96
C ASP A 196 -14.69 4.86 5.40
N GLU A 197 -15.45 3.83 5.76
CA GLU A 197 -16.01 3.61 7.10
C GLU A 197 -14.91 3.64 8.18
N THR A 198 -13.76 3.03 7.87
CA THR A 198 -12.62 2.89 8.78
C THR A 198 -11.79 4.18 8.96
N LEU A 199 -12.08 5.24 8.19
CA LEU A 199 -11.48 6.57 8.36
C LEU A 199 -12.05 7.34 9.56
N SER A 200 -13.22 6.94 10.06
CA SER A 200 -13.87 7.61 11.18
C SER A 200 -13.03 7.53 12.46
N ARG A 201 -12.89 8.63 13.22
CA ARG A 201 -12.22 8.63 14.55
C ARG A 201 -10.76 8.11 14.53
N LEU A 202 -9.98 8.43 13.50
CA LEU A 202 -8.52 8.22 13.54
C LEU A 202 -7.87 9.24 14.49
N SER A 203 -6.87 8.79 15.26
CA SER A 203 -6.08 9.68 16.10
C SER A 203 -4.84 10.17 15.36
N TYR A 204 -4.63 11.49 15.34
CA TYR A 204 -3.44 12.12 14.80
C TYR A 204 -2.46 12.47 15.94
N GLY A 205 -1.16 12.53 15.65
CA GLY A 205 -0.12 12.87 16.63
C GLY A 205 0.22 11.78 17.66
N GLY A 206 -0.32 10.57 17.52
CA GLY A 206 0.01 9.43 18.39
C GLY A 206 1.29 8.68 17.95
N THR A 207 1.71 7.69 18.75
CA THR A 207 2.85 6.81 18.44
C THR A 207 2.64 5.95 17.20
N ILE A 208 1.38 5.59 16.92
CA ILE A 208 0.96 4.87 15.72
C ILE A 208 0.41 5.88 14.72
N PRO A 209 1.01 6.03 13.52
CA PRO A 209 0.50 6.92 12.49
C PRO A 209 -0.95 6.62 12.12
N ALA A 210 -1.75 7.65 11.85
CA ALA A 210 -3.16 7.50 11.45
C ALA A 210 -3.34 6.57 10.24
N TYR A 211 -2.37 6.54 9.33
CA TYR A 211 -2.34 5.62 8.19
C TYR A 211 -2.23 4.14 8.63
N GLU A 212 -1.44 3.85 9.67
CA GLU A 212 -1.36 2.50 10.21
C GLU A 212 -2.64 2.11 10.94
N GLN A 213 -3.20 3.02 11.74
CA GLN A 213 -4.50 2.79 12.41
C GLN A 213 -5.59 2.45 11.37
N TRP A 214 -5.62 3.19 10.25
CA TRP A 214 -6.56 2.95 9.16
C TRP A 214 -6.35 1.56 8.53
N ARG A 215 -5.10 1.20 8.19
CA ARG A 215 -4.78 -0.12 7.66
C ARG A 215 -5.16 -1.24 8.62
N GLN A 216 -4.83 -1.12 9.91
CA GLN A 216 -5.16 -2.12 10.93
C GLN A 216 -6.67 -2.30 11.08
N ARG A 217 -7.46 -1.21 11.03
CA ARG A 217 -8.93 -1.32 11.09
C ARG A 217 -9.52 -2.05 9.90
N ILE A 218 -8.97 -1.85 8.69
CA ILE A 218 -9.37 -2.63 7.52
C ILE A 218 -8.95 -4.09 7.68
N GLN A 219 -7.73 -4.35 8.14
CA GLN A 219 -7.23 -5.71 8.38
C GLN A 219 -8.10 -6.46 9.39
N ASN A 220 -8.57 -5.78 10.45
CA ASN A 220 -9.43 -6.35 11.48
C ASN A 220 -10.81 -6.81 10.98
N TYR A 221 -11.22 -6.40 9.78
CA TYR A 221 -12.44 -6.93 9.14
C TYR A 221 -12.23 -8.34 8.56
N PHE A 222 -10.99 -8.72 8.24
CA PHE A 222 -10.64 -9.94 7.51
C PHE A 222 -9.96 -11.00 8.38
N VAL A 223 -10.17 -10.96 9.70
CA VAL A 223 -9.58 -11.90 10.68
C VAL A 223 -10.50 -13.08 10.93
#